data_AF-A0A2V8E7P2-F1
#
_entry.id   AF-A0A2V8E7P2-F1
#
_cell.length_a   1.000
_cell.length_b   1.000
_cell.length_c   1.000
_cell.angle_alpha   90.00
_cell.angle_beta   90.00
_cell.angle_gamma   90.00
#
_symmetry.space_group_name_H-M   'P 1'
#
loop_
_entity.id
_entity.type
_entity.pdbx_description
1 polymer ?
#
loop_
_entity_poly.entity_id
_entity_poly.type
_entity_poly.pdbx_seq_one_letter_code
_entity_poly.pdbx_strand_id
1 'polypeptide(L)'
;MNVELTPDQRDFVQKAIESGRFSREEAVQEALALWEERDRRRLEILAKVDEADASVARGGGRETTEESMKALAEEVKQRLRRRIATEQSDKRD
;
A
#
# COMPACT_ATOMS: atom_id res chain seq x y z
N MET A 1 -23.57 14.01 -14.66
CA MET A 1 -22.15 14.33 -14.89
C MET A 1 -21.88 14.13 -16.36
N ASN A 2 -21.35 15.14 -17.07
CA ASN A 2 -20.91 14.96 -18.45
C ASN A 2 -19.39 14.75 -18.44
N VAL A 3 -18.93 13.64 -19.01
CA VAL A 3 -17.51 13.27 -19.07
C VAL A 3 -17.12 13.14 -20.53
N GLU A 4 -16.12 13.93 -20.94
CA GLU A 4 -15.53 13.79 -22.27
C GLU A 4 -14.41 12.76 -22.23
N LEU A 5 -14.65 11.62 -22.88
CA LEU A 5 -13.64 10.59 -23.06
C LEU A 5 -12.70 10.96 -24.21
N THR A 6 -11.42 10.59 -24.07
CA THR A 6 -10.47 10.64 -25.20
C THR A 6 -10.91 9.67 -26.31
N PRO A 7 -10.48 9.87 -27.57
CA PRO A 7 -10.79 8.94 -28.65
C PRO A 7 -10.46 7.49 -28.31
N ASP A 8 -9.27 7.24 -27.77
CA ASP A 8 -8.82 5.90 -27.38
C ASP A 8 -9.70 5.27 -26.28
N GLN A 9 -10.13 6.07 -25.29
CA GLN A 9 -11.04 5.60 -24.24
C GLN A 9 -12.40 5.22 -24.81
N ARG A 10 -12.92 5.99 -25.78
CA ARG A 10 -14.19 5.66 -26.45
C ARG A 10 -14.08 4.34 -27.20
N ASP A 11 -13.01 4.17 -27.98
CA ASP A 11 -12.78 2.96 -28.77
C ASP A 11 -12.62 1.73 -27.87
N PHE A 12 -11.91 1.87 -26.74
CA PHE A 12 -11.70 0.78 -25.79
C PHE A 12 -13.00 0.38 -25.07
N VAL A 13 -13.77 1.36 -24.57
CA VAL A 13 -15.07 1.09 -23.92
C VAL A 13 -16.06 0.49 -24.93
N GLN A 14 -16.08 1.00 -26.16
CA GLN A 14 -16.96 0.48 -27.21
C GLN A 14 -16.70 -1.00 -27.50
N LYS A 15 -15.43 -1.40 -27.66
CA LYS A 15 -15.05 -2.82 -27.84
C LYS A 15 -15.43 -3.70 -26.64
N ALA A 16 -15.32 -3.17 -25.42
CA ALA A 16 -15.70 -3.89 -24.21
C ALA A 16 -17.23 -4.10 -24.13
N ILE A 17 -18.02 -3.13 -24.59
CA ILE A 17 -19.47 -3.25 -24.68
C ILE A 17 -19.88 -4.22 -25.79
N GLU A 18 -19.30 -4.10 -26.98
CA GLU A 18 -19.60 -4.98 -28.13
C GLU A 18 -19.27 -6.45 -27.87
N SER A 19 -18.23 -6.72 -27.08
CA SER A 19 -17.88 -8.07 -26.65
C SER A 19 -18.77 -8.59 -25.50
N GLY A 20 -19.69 -7.77 -24.98
CA GLY A 20 -20.56 -8.12 -23.86
C GLY A 20 -19.84 -8.23 -22.51
N ARG A 21 -18.60 -7.76 -22.42
CA ARG A 21 -17.82 -7.79 -21.17
C ARG A 21 -18.42 -6.86 -20.11
N PHE A 22 -18.96 -5.72 -20.53
CA PHE A 22 -19.61 -4.74 -19.67
C PHE A 22 -20.77 -4.07 -20.41
N SER A 23 -21.83 -3.70 -19.69
CA SER A 23 -22.70 -2.59 -20.11
C SER A 23 -21.99 -1.24 -19.95
N ARG A 24 -22.53 -0.18 -20.55
CA ARG A 24 -21.96 1.17 -20.43
C ARG A 24 -21.92 1.64 -18.98
N GLU A 25 -22.99 1.37 -18.23
CA GLU A 25 -23.13 1.76 -16.83
C GLU A 25 -22.15 0.98 -15.94
N GLU A 26 -21.99 -0.33 -16.16
CA GLU A 26 -21.03 -1.16 -15.43
C GLU A 26 -19.58 -0.71 -15.69
N ALA A 27 -19.23 -0.35 -16.94
CA ALA A 27 -17.89 0.13 -17.26
C ALA A 27 -17.53 1.42 -16.48
N VAL A 28 -18.51 2.32 -16.31
CA VAL A 28 -18.31 3.56 -15.54
C VAL A 28 -18.21 3.27 -14.04
N GLN A 29 -19.07 2.40 -13.50
CA GLN A 29 -19.02 2.02 -12.09
C GLN A 29 -17.69 1.35 -11.72
N GLU A 30 -17.23 0.41 -12.55
CA GLU A 30 -15.95 -0.27 -12.35
C GLU A 30 -14.77 0.72 -12.41
N ALA A 31 -14.77 1.64 -13.37
CA ALA A 31 -13.71 2.66 -13.47
C ALA A 31 -13.66 3.56 -12.23
N LEU A 32 -14.82 3.94 -11.67
CA LEU A 32 -14.89 4.72 -10.45
C LEU A 32 -14.45 3.93 -9.23
N ALA A 33 -14.85 2.65 -9.11
CA ALA A 33 -14.42 1.78 -8.01
C ALA A 33 -12.90 1.58 -7.99
N LEU A 34 -12.29 1.35 -9.17
CA LEU A 34 -10.83 1.24 -9.30
C LEU A 34 -10.13 2.57 -8.98
N TRP A 35 -10.70 3.70 -9.37
CA TRP A 35 -10.16 5.01 -9.04
C TRP A 35 -10.23 5.29 -7.54
N GLU A 36 -11.35 4.99 -6.89
CA GLU A 36 -11.55 5.17 -5.46
C GLU A 36 -10.57 4.34 -4.64
N GLU A 37 -10.40 3.05 -4.99
CA GLU A 37 -9.46 2.18 -4.29
C GLU A 37 -8.02 2.66 -4.44
N ARG A 38 -7.64 3.10 -5.65
CA ARG A 38 -6.33 3.72 -5.88
C ARG A 38 -6.14 4.98 -5.04
N ASP A 39 -7.16 5.83 -4.94
CA ASP A 39 -7.06 7.09 -4.21
C ASP A 39 -7.02 6.87 -2.69
N ARG A 40 -7.83 5.94 -2.17
CA ARG A 40 -7.74 5.48 -0.78
C ARG A 40 -6.34 4.99 -0.45
N ARG A 41 -5.76 4.13 -1.29
CA ARG A 41 -4.40 3.63 -1.09
C ARG A 41 -3.36 4.75 -1.16
N ARG A 42 -3.52 5.71 -2.07
CA ARG A 42 -2.65 6.88 -2.18
C ARG A 42 -2.69 7.71 -0.90
N LEU A 43 -3.88 7.95 -0.34
CA LEU A 43 -4.05 8.70 0.91
C LEU A 43 -3.40 7.98 2.10
N GLU A 44 -3.53 6.65 2.19
CA GLU A 44 -2.83 5.87 3.21
C GLU A 44 -1.31 6.01 3.13
N ILE A 45 -0.75 5.98 1.91
CA ILE A 45 0.69 6.14 1.70
C ILE A 45 1.13 7.55 2.11
N LEU A 46 0.39 8.58 1.68
CA LEU A 46 0.70 9.97 2.04
C LEU A 46 0.66 10.18 3.54
N ALA A 47 -0.36 9.66 4.24
CA ALA A 47 -0.44 9.76 5.69
C ALA A 47 0.78 9.10 6.39
N LYS A 48 1.26 7.97 5.88
CA LYS A 48 2.47 7.31 6.41
C LYS A 48 3.75 8.09 6.14
N VAL A 49 3.83 8.75 4.97
CA VAL A 49 4.96 9.63 4.64
C VAL A 49 4.95 10.85 5.58
N ASP A 50 3.80 11.49 5.78
CA ASP A 50 3.66 12.63 6.69
C ASP A 50 4.05 12.25 8.13
N GLU A 51 3.64 11.05 8.59
CA GLU A 51 4.04 10.52 9.90
C GLU A 51 5.57 10.31 9.99
N ALA A 52 6.18 9.75 8.95
CA ALA A 52 7.62 9.52 8.88
C ALA A 52 8.39 10.85 8.89
N ASP A 53 7.96 11.82 8.09
CA ASP A 53 8.56 13.16 8.03
C ASP A 53 8.46 13.86 9.39
N ALA A 54 7.31 13.77 10.06
CA ALA A 54 7.14 14.33 11.40
C ALA A 54 8.00 13.61 12.45
N SER A 55 8.22 12.29 12.31
CA SER A 55 9.15 11.54 13.15
C SER A 55 10.58 12.04 12.99
N VAL A 56 11.05 12.15 11.74
CA VAL A 56 12.40 12.65 11.42
C VAL A 56 12.59 14.09 11.91
N ALA A 57 11.61 14.97 11.70
CA ALA A 57 11.68 16.36 12.15
C ALA A 57 11.82 16.49 13.68
N ARG A 58 11.29 15.54 14.46
CA ARG A 58 11.45 15.47 15.91
C ARG A 58 12.74 14.76 16.36
N GLY A 59 13.65 14.45 15.44
CA GLY A 59 14.89 13.73 15.71
C GLY A 59 14.73 12.20 15.73
N GLY A 60 13.61 11.69 15.22
CA GLY A 60 13.42 10.26 15.02
C GLY A 60 14.38 9.69 13.98
N GLY A 61 14.88 8.49 14.24
CA GLY A 61 15.89 7.83 13.42
C GLY A 61 17.14 7.48 14.21
N ARG A 62 18.11 6.87 13.54
CA ARG A 62 19.42 6.53 14.09
C ARG A 62 20.47 6.86 13.04
N GLU A 63 21.64 7.31 13.48
CA GLU A 63 22.76 7.50 12.56
C GLU A 63 23.18 6.14 11.99
N THR A 64 23.36 6.09 10.67
CA THR A 64 23.78 4.86 9.98
C THR A 64 25.30 4.77 10.04
N THR A 65 25.80 4.00 11.01
CA THR A 65 27.23 3.67 11.17
C THR A 65 27.39 2.15 11.16
N GLU A 66 28.60 1.65 10.93
CA GLU A 66 28.84 0.20 10.96
C GLU A 66 28.48 -0.40 12.34
N GLU A 67 28.81 0.32 13.42
CA GLU A 67 28.50 -0.08 14.78
C GLU A 67 26.98 -0.07 15.03
N SER A 68 26.27 0.97 14.61
CA SER A 68 24.81 1.06 14.81
C SER A 68 24.07 -0.03 14.03
N MET A 69 24.56 -0.38 12.84
CA MET A 69 24.00 -1.47 12.04
C MET A 69 24.29 -2.85 12.65
N LYS A 70 25.49 -3.07 13.20
CA LYS A 70 25.82 -4.31 13.95
C LYS A 70 24.93 -4.46 15.19
N ALA A 71 24.77 -3.38 15.96
CA ALA A 71 23.89 -3.36 17.13
C ALA A 71 22.44 -3.63 16.76
N LEU A 72 21.94 -3.01 15.68
CA LEU A 72 20.60 -3.25 15.15
C LEU A 72 20.39 -4.71 14.75
N ALA A 73 21.35 -5.32 14.07
CA ALA A 73 21.26 -6.72 13.66
C ALA A 73 21.15 -7.67 14.87
N GLU A 74 21.93 -7.44 15.93
CA GLU A 74 21.84 -8.23 17.16
C GLU A 74 20.51 -8.00 17.90
N GLU A 75 20.02 -6.76 17.95
CA GLU A 75 18.71 -6.43 18.53
C GLU A 75 17.58 -7.20 17.82
N VAL A 76 17.58 -7.19 16.49
CA VAL A 76 16.59 -7.90 15.67
C VAL A 76 16.68 -9.41 15.89
N LYS A 77 17.89 -9.99 15.93
CA LYS A 77 18.09 -11.42 16.23
C LYS A 77 17.53 -11.80 17.59
N GLN A 78 17.82 -11.03 18.63
CA GLN A 78 17.32 -11.31 19.97
C GLN A 78 15.79 -11.22 20.04
N ARG A 79 15.21 -10.21 19.40
CA ARG A 79 13.76 -10.05 19.32
C ARG A 79 13.09 -11.24 18.65
N LEU A 80 13.65 -11.70 17.53
CA LEU A 80 13.14 -12.86 16.81
C LEU A 80 13.23 -14.14 17.68
N ARG A 81 14.36 -14.35 18.37
CA ARG A 81 14.52 -15.51 19.27
C ARG A 81 13.49 -15.51 20.39
N ARG A 82 13.23 -14.35 21.01
CA ARG A 82 12.18 -14.23 22.05
C ARG A 82 10.80 -14.57 21.50
N ARG A 83 10.46 -14.04 20.32
CA ARG A 83 9.18 -14.32 19.66
C ARG A 83 9.02 -15.81 19.36
N ILE A 84 10.05 -16.46 18.81
CA ILE A 84 10.02 -17.91 18.54
C ILE A 84 9.85 -18.71 19.83
N ALA A 85 10.54 -18.32 20.91
CA ALA A 85 10.40 -19.01 22.19
C ALA A 85 8.97 -18.91 22.75
N THR A 86 8.33 -17.73 22.66
CA THR A 86 6.92 -17.53 23.03
C THR A 86 5.98 -18.35 22.14
N GLU A 87 6.18 -18.33 20.82
CA GLU A 87 5.36 -19.14 19.89
C GLU A 87 5.55 -20.65 20.11
N GLN A 88 6.66 -21.09 20.70
CA GLN A 88 6.93 -22.49 21.04
C GLN A 88 6.37 -22.91 22.40
N SER A 89 6.32 -22.00 23.39
CA SER A 89 5.64 -22.27 24.66
C SER A 89 4.14 -22.40 24.44
N ASP A 90 3.54 -21.46 23.69
CA ASP A 90 2.09 -21.43 23.44
C ASP A 90 1.56 -22.64 22.64
N LYS A 91 2.44 -23.37 21.94
CA LYS A 91 2.09 -24.60 21.21
C LYS A 91 2.24 -25.88 22.03
N ARG A 92 2.86 -25.80 23.20
CA ARG A 92 3.14 -26.95 24.08
C ARG A 92 2.15 -27.06 25.25
N ASP A 93 1.41 -25.99 25.53
CA ASP A 93 0.26 -25.93 26.45
C ASP A 93 -1.06 -26.18 25.71
#